data_AF-A0A538PLS6-F1
#
_entry.id   AF-A0A538PLS6-F1
#
_cell.length_a   1.000
_cell.length_b   1.000
_cell.length_c   1.000
_cell.angle_alpha   90.00
_cell.angle_beta   90.00
_cell.angle_gamma   90.00
#
_symmetry.space_group_name_H-M   'P 1'
#
loop_
_entity.id
_entity.type
_entity.pdbx_description
1 polymer ?
#
loop_
_entity_poly.entity_id
_entity_poly.type
_entity_poly.pdbx_seq_one_letter_code
_entity_poly.pdbx_strand_id
1 'polypeptide(L)'
;MSWIAAGLLIAAVAVWITADASSEGAAVELRAFDQLAAVAAAHGHQIPDGFATYAHFGDTVIAHAPLDGIAGYRDADFRAGVLIMAILIAEPRPGRIPNGAYVVQVKFEPGSAVGVATYFDAQGRAAATVPAYSRHPAEINEVFPGAYDASPPALPNITSTHVWQDNHWAVDCAGWQPYRVIYY
;
A
#
# COMPACT_ATOMS: atom_id res chain seq x y z
N MET A 1 39.19 -2.49 -62.30
CA MET A 1 40.24 -2.65 -61.27
C MET A 1 39.99 -1.62 -60.19
N SER A 2 39.75 -2.12 -58.96
CA SER A 2 39.82 -1.51 -57.62
C SER A 2 39.16 -0.14 -57.33
N TRP A 3 38.08 -0.18 -56.55
CA TRP A 3 37.63 0.93 -55.70
C TRP A 3 38.11 0.65 -54.28
N ILE A 4 38.86 1.59 -53.68
CA ILE A 4 39.34 1.49 -52.29
C ILE A 4 38.19 1.93 -51.38
N ALA A 5 37.66 0.99 -50.59
CA ALA A 5 36.65 1.25 -49.57
C ALA A 5 37.28 1.86 -48.31
N ALA A 6 36.58 2.87 -47.78
CA ALA A 6 36.90 3.61 -46.57
C ALA A 6 36.88 2.71 -45.32
N GLY A 7 37.95 2.74 -44.54
CA GLY A 7 37.99 2.20 -43.18
C GLY A 7 37.62 3.29 -42.17
N LEU A 8 36.35 3.35 -41.76
CA LEU A 8 35.92 4.09 -40.58
C LEU A 8 35.89 3.09 -39.41
N LEU A 9 36.93 3.09 -38.58
CA LEU A 9 36.91 2.36 -37.31
C LEU A 9 36.00 3.11 -36.34
N ILE A 10 34.75 2.68 -36.21
CA ILE A 10 33.89 3.08 -35.10
C ILE A 10 34.32 2.21 -33.91
N ALA A 11 35.10 2.79 -33.00
CA ALA A 11 35.32 2.20 -31.70
C ALA A 11 33.97 2.18 -30.97
N ALA A 12 33.38 1.00 -30.85
CA ALA A 12 32.22 0.78 -30.00
C ALA A 12 32.65 1.00 -28.55
N VAL A 13 32.35 2.17 -28.01
CA VAL A 13 32.35 2.39 -26.57
C VAL A 13 31.19 1.56 -26.04
N ALA A 14 31.50 0.38 -25.50
CA ALA A 14 30.57 -0.37 -24.68
C ALA A 14 30.29 0.46 -23.43
N VAL A 15 29.24 1.29 -23.48
CA VAL A 15 28.63 1.87 -22.30
C VAL A 15 27.98 0.71 -21.58
N TRP A 16 28.66 0.19 -20.56
CA TRP A 16 28.04 -0.66 -19.56
C TRP A 16 27.08 0.23 -18.75
N ILE A 17 25.85 0.35 -19.24
CA ILE A 17 24.74 0.82 -18.40
C ILE A 17 24.54 -0.31 -17.40
N THR A 18 24.83 -0.04 -16.13
CA THR A 18 24.40 -0.88 -15.02
C THR A 18 22.87 -0.82 -14.94
N ALA A 19 22.21 -1.53 -15.85
CA ALA A 19 20.82 -1.91 -15.76
C ALA A 19 20.78 -3.19 -14.92
N ASP A 20 20.83 -3.05 -13.60
CA ASP A 20 20.71 -4.19 -12.71
C ASP A 20 20.16 -3.70 -11.36
N ALA A 21 19.17 -4.42 -10.82
CA ALA A 21 18.36 -4.11 -9.64
C ALA A 21 17.38 -2.91 -9.71
N SER A 22 17.79 -1.71 -10.13
CA SER A 22 16.89 -0.52 -10.05
C SER A 22 15.71 -0.56 -11.02
N SER A 23 15.93 -1.07 -12.24
CA SER A 23 14.88 -1.22 -13.25
C SER A 23 13.93 -2.38 -12.96
N GLU A 24 14.42 -3.44 -12.29
CA GLU A 24 13.60 -4.58 -11.89
C GLU A 24 12.69 -4.23 -10.73
N GLY A 25 13.21 -3.53 -9.71
CA GLY A 25 12.42 -2.99 -8.60
C GLY A 25 11.31 -2.06 -9.11
N ALA A 26 11.65 -1.09 -9.96
CA ALA A 26 10.67 -0.17 -10.55
C ALA A 26 9.59 -0.91 -11.38
N ALA A 27 9.96 -1.97 -12.10
CA ALA A 27 9.00 -2.79 -12.85
C ALA A 27 8.10 -3.64 -11.94
N VAL A 28 8.56 -4.05 -10.76
CA VAL A 28 7.73 -4.71 -9.75
C VAL A 28 6.76 -3.72 -9.12
N GLU A 29 7.24 -2.54 -8.71
CA GLU A 29 6.42 -1.49 -8.11
C GLU A 29 5.33 -0.98 -9.05
N LEU A 30 5.65 -0.78 -10.34
CA LEU A 30 4.68 -0.38 -11.35
C LEU A 30 3.58 -1.43 -11.54
N ARG A 31 3.95 -2.72 -11.65
CA ARG A 31 2.99 -3.82 -11.75
C ARG A 31 2.14 -3.97 -10.48
N ALA A 32 2.70 -3.66 -9.32
CA ALA A 32 1.95 -3.63 -8.07
C ALA A 32 0.96 -2.46 -8.05
N PHE A 33 1.39 -1.26 -8.48
CA PHE A 33 0.50 -0.11 -8.61
C PHE A 33 -0.68 -0.37 -9.55
N ASP A 34 -0.42 -0.95 -10.73
CA ASP A 34 -1.47 -1.27 -11.70
C ASP A 34 -2.54 -2.20 -11.11
N GLN A 35 -2.14 -3.16 -10.27
CA GLN A 35 -3.06 -4.05 -9.57
C GLN A 35 -3.86 -3.32 -8.49
N LEU A 36 -3.22 -2.43 -7.72
CA LEU A 36 -3.91 -1.58 -6.75
C LEU A 36 -4.93 -0.67 -7.43
N ALA A 37 -4.55 -0.02 -8.52
CA ALA A 37 -5.42 0.85 -9.30
C ALA A 37 -6.60 0.07 -9.92
N ALA A 38 -6.33 -1.14 -10.44
CA ALA A 38 -7.38 -1.99 -11.00
C ALA A 38 -8.40 -2.43 -9.94
N VAL A 39 -7.96 -2.84 -8.74
CA VAL A 39 -8.89 -3.24 -7.67
C VAL A 39 -9.65 -2.04 -7.11
N ALA A 40 -9.01 -0.87 -6.94
CA ALA A 40 -9.70 0.36 -6.56
C ALA A 40 -10.80 0.74 -7.56
N ALA A 41 -10.46 0.74 -8.86
CA ALA A 41 -11.40 1.08 -9.92
C ALA A 41 -12.58 0.11 -10.01
N ALA A 42 -12.35 -1.19 -9.76
CA ALA A 42 -13.42 -2.19 -9.72
C ALA A 42 -14.46 -1.92 -8.61
N HIS A 43 -14.07 -1.17 -7.57
CA HIS A 43 -14.94 -0.73 -6.48
C HIS A 43 -15.40 0.73 -6.62
N GLY A 44 -15.17 1.36 -7.77
CA GLY A 44 -15.60 2.74 -8.04
C GLY A 44 -14.76 3.81 -7.34
N HIS A 45 -13.54 3.46 -6.90
CA HIS A 45 -12.60 4.37 -6.25
C HIS A 45 -11.38 4.64 -7.12
N GLN A 46 -10.62 5.66 -6.73
CA GLN A 46 -9.34 6.02 -7.34
C GLN A 46 -8.23 6.08 -6.30
N ILE A 47 -6.98 5.90 -6.72
CA ILE A 47 -5.81 6.18 -5.90
C ILE A 47 -5.37 7.62 -6.21
N PRO A 48 -5.47 8.56 -5.26
CA PRO A 48 -5.04 9.93 -5.48
C PRO A 48 -3.52 9.99 -5.66
N ASP A 49 -3.06 10.93 -6.49
CA ASP A 49 -1.65 11.30 -6.68
C ASP A 49 -0.71 10.20 -7.18
N GLY A 50 -1.23 9.05 -7.62
CA GLY A 50 -0.41 7.96 -8.16
C GLY A 50 0.57 7.37 -7.15
N PHE A 51 0.35 7.61 -5.86
CA PHE A 51 1.26 7.23 -4.80
C PHE A 51 0.83 5.93 -4.14
N ALA A 52 1.78 5.00 -4.01
CA ALA A 52 1.65 3.80 -3.21
C ALA A 52 2.89 3.66 -2.33
N THR A 53 2.70 3.10 -1.14
CA THR A 53 3.77 2.71 -0.24
C THR A 53 4.10 1.24 -0.48
N TYR A 54 5.38 0.92 -0.57
CA TYR A 54 5.89 -0.42 -0.84
C TYR A 54 6.76 -0.88 0.33
N ALA A 55 6.57 -2.13 0.72
CA ALA A 55 7.31 -2.76 1.79
C ALA A 55 7.77 -4.15 1.32
N HIS A 56 9.08 -4.38 1.39
CA HIS A 56 9.73 -5.60 0.93
C HIS A 56 10.41 -6.31 2.10
N PHE A 57 10.10 -7.58 2.31
CA PHE A 57 10.72 -8.42 3.35
C PHE A 57 11.06 -9.79 2.76
N GLY A 58 12.31 -9.96 2.32
CA GLY A 58 12.68 -11.10 1.49
C GLY A 58 11.86 -11.10 0.20
N ASP A 59 11.20 -12.23 -0.09
CA ASP A 59 10.34 -12.39 -1.27
C ASP A 59 8.91 -11.86 -1.05
N THR A 60 8.58 -11.37 0.14
CA THR A 60 7.27 -10.78 0.41
C THR A 60 7.23 -9.34 -0.07
N VAL A 61 6.18 -9.00 -0.80
CA VAL A 61 5.84 -7.65 -1.22
C VAL A 61 4.47 -7.28 -0.65
N ILE A 62 4.43 -6.17 0.08
CA ILE A 62 3.20 -5.49 0.45
C ILE A 62 3.22 -4.12 -0.20
N ALA A 63 2.19 -3.81 -0.98
CA ALA A 63 1.99 -2.48 -1.53
C ALA A 63 0.61 -1.99 -1.13
N HIS A 64 0.47 -0.71 -0.78
CA HIS A 64 -0.84 -0.15 -0.48
C HIS A 64 -0.92 1.32 -0.84
N ALA A 65 -2.13 1.80 -1.06
CA ALA A 65 -2.39 3.16 -1.46
C ALA A 65 -3.75 3.64 -0.94
N PRO A 66 -3.86 4.92 -0.53
CA PRO A 66 -5.13 5.47 -0.09
C PRO A 66 -6.16 5.42 -1.22
N LEU A 67 -7.43 5.27 -0.84
CA LEU A 67 -8.53 5.57 -1.75
C LEU A 67 -8.89 7.06 -1.62
N ASP A 68 -9.46 7.58 -2.69
CA ASP A 68 -10.09 8.89 -2.71
C ASP A 68 -11.17 9.03 -1.61
N GLY A 69 -11.34 10.25 -1.12
CA GLY A 69 -12.40 10.58 -0.14
C GLY A 69 -12.07 10.28 1.33
N ILE A 70 -11.08 9.44 1.65
CA ILE A 70 -10.76 9.06 3.04
C ILE A 70 -10.47 10.26 3.97
N ALA A 71 -9.86 11.33 3.45
CA ALA A 71 -9.60 12.55 4.22
C ALA A 71 -10.90 13.24 4.72
N GLY A 72 -12.02 13.00 4.04
CA GLY A 72 -13.31 13.58 4.36
C GLY A 72 -14.18 12.73 5.28
N TYR A 73 -13.82 11.46 5.52
CA TYR A 73 -14.64 10.55 6.31
C TYR A 73 -14.83 11.04 7.75
N ARG A 74 -15.90 10.55 8.37
CA ARG A 74 -16.34 10.85 9.72
C ARG A 74 -16.77 9.54 10.38
N ASP A 75 -16.95 9.56 11.68
CA ASP A 75 -17.36 8.38 12.46
C ASP A 75 -18.62 7.69 11.91
N ALA A 76 -19.54 8.45 11.30
CA ALA A 76 -20.73 7.90 10.66
C ALA A 76 -20.39 6.98 9.48
N ASP A 77 -19.36 7.31 8.70
CA ASP A 77 -18.89 6.53 7.56
C ASP A 77 -18.26 5.23 8.08
N PHE A 78 -17.37 5.31 9.08
CA PHE A 78 -16.77 4.12 9.72
C PHE A 78 -17.80 3.21 10.38
N ARG A 79 -18.91 3.74 10.87
CA ARG A 79 -20.02 2.92 11.36
C ARG A 79 -20.78 2.22 10.24
N ALA A 80 -20.91 2.85 9.08
CA ALA A 80 -21.54 2.25 7.91
C ALA A 80 -20.64 1.18 7.24
N GLY A 81 -19.33 1.29 7.42
CA GLY A 81 -18.32 0.48 6.75
C GLY A 81 -17.82 1.19 5.49
N VAL A 82 -16.55 1.60 5.48
CA VAL A 82 -15.96 2.41 4.40
C VAL A 82 -14.73 1.76 3.82
N LEU A 83 -14.53 1.94 2.52
CA LEU A 83 -13.28 1.57 1.86
C LEU A 83 -12.24 2.65 2.12
N ILE A 84 -11.08 2.25 2.63
CA ILE A 84 -10.02 3.19 3.05
C ILE A 84 -8.76 3.11 2.19
N MET A 85 -8.44 1.93 1.65
CA MET A 85 -7.21 1.75 0.87
C MET A 85 -7.34 0.59 -0.11
N ALA A 86 -6.50 0.61 -1.14
CA ALA A 86 -6.14 -0.58 -1.90
C ALA A 86 -4.87 -1.19 -1.29
N ILE A 87 -4.79 -2.52 -1.25
CA ILE A 87 -3.62 -3.27 -0.77
C ILE A 87 -3.34 -4.49 -1.65
N LEU A 88 -2.08 -4.74 -1.92
CA LEU A 88 -1.54 -5.91 -2.58
C LEU A 88 -0.72 -6.67 -1.55
N ILE A 89 -1.00 -7.96 -1.42
CA ILE A 89 -0.25 -8.90 -0.60
C ILE A 89 0.29 -9.97 -1.53
N ALA A 90 1.62 -10.09 -1.58
CA ALA A 90 2.31 -11.13 -2.32
C ALA A 90 3.40 -11.72 -1.43
N GLU A 91 3.08 -12.81 -0.73
CA GLU A 91 4.01 -13.53 0.13
C GLU A 91 4.23 -14.99 -0.35
N PRO A 92 5.42 -15.57 -0.17
CA PRO A 92 5.69 -16.95 -0.56
C PRO A 92 5.00 -17.99 0.35
N ARG A 93 4.57 -17.59 1.55
CA ARG A 93 3.93 -18.46 2.53
C ARG A 93 2.46 -18.10 2.68
N PRO A 94 1.54 -19.06 2.88
CA PRO A 94 0.16 -18.74 3.17
C PRO A 94 0.03 -18.01 4.52
N GLY A 95 -0.48 -16.77 4.51
CA GLY A 95 -0.85 -16.03 5.70
C GLY A 95 -2.35 -16.02 5.97
N ARG A 96 -2.74 -15.17 6.92
CA ARG A 96 -4.14 -14.97 7.32
C ARG A 96 -4.98 -14.33 6.21
N ILE A 97 -4.34 -13.52 5.37
CA ILE A 97 -4.93 -12.90 4.20
C ILE A 97 -4.28 -13.55 2.98
N PRO A 98 -5.05 -14.15 2.06
CA PRO A 98 -4.46 -14.76 0.86
C PRO A 98 -3.71 -13.74 0.01
N ASN A 99 -2.81 -14.24 -0.84
CA ASN A 99 -2.17 -13.39 -1.85
C ASN A 99 -3.21 -12.83 -2.83
N GLY A 100 -3.09 -11.55 -3.12
CA GLY A 100 -3.95 -10.84 -4.06
C GLY A 100 -3.97 -9.34 -3.85
N ALA A 101 -4.70 -8.65 -4.73
CA ALA A 101 -5.02 -7.24 -4.60
C ALA A 101 -6.45 -7.07 -4.10
N TYR A 102 -6.63 -6.17 -3.15
CA TYR A 102 -7.87 -5.96 -2.42
C TYR A 102 -8.13 -4.46 -2.22
N VAL A 103 -9.40 -4.09 -2.07
CA VAL A 103 -9.75 -2.90 -1.28
C VAL A 103 -10.06 -3.33 0.15
N VAL A 104 -9.68 -2.52 1.13
CA VAL A 104 -9.97 -2.77 2.53
C VAL A 104 -11.15 -1.93 2.99
N GLN A 105 -12.22 -2.60 3.40
CA GLN A 105 -13.31 -1.99 4.13
C GLN A 105 -13.03 -2.05 5.62
N VAL A 106 -13.26 -0.96 6.34
CA VAL A 106 -13.22 -0.94 7.81
C VAL A 106 -14.57 -0.54 8.36
N LYS A 107 -14.98 -1.22 9.44
CA LYS A 107 -16.20 -0.90 10.19
C LYS A 107 -15.94 -0.88 11.70
N PHE A 108 -16.41 0.16 12.37
CA PHE A 108 -16.34 0.30 13.83
C PHE A 108 -17.74 0.52 14.42
N GLU A 109 -18.06 -0.20 15.49
CA GLU A 109 -19.27 0.09 16.27
C GLU A 109 -19.10 1.40 17.07
N PRO A 110 -20.18 2.14 17.36
CA PRO A 110 -20.10 3.39 18.10
C PRO A 110 -19.33 3.26 19.42
N GLY A 111 -18.29 4.08 19.60
CA GLY A 111 -17.46 4.10 20.80
C GLY A 111 -16.49 2.93 20.95
N SER A 112 -16.43 2.01 19.98
CA SER A 112 -15.48 0.88 20.03
C SER A 112 -14.12 1.26 19.44
N ALA A 113 -13.06 0.96 20.17
CA ALA A 113 -11.69 1.03 19.65
C ALA A 113 -11.32 -0.19 18.78
N VAL A 114 -12.17 -1.22 18.75
CA VAL A 114 -11.98 -2.44 17.96
C VAL A 114 -13.13 -2.58 16.96
N GLY A 115 -12.77 -2.75 15.71
CA GLY A 115 -13.66 -2.95 14.58
C GLY A 115 -13.22 -4.13 13.74
N VAL A 116 -13.63 -4.12 12.48
CA VAL A 116 -13.37 -5.19 11.53
C VAL A 116 -12.84 -4.59 10.24
N ALA A 117 -11.73 -5.15 9.74
CA ALA A 117 -11.22 -4.92 8.39
C ALA A 117 -11.59 -6.13 7.51
N THR A 118 -12.24 -5.86 6.38
CA THR A 118 -12.61 -6.87 5.38
C THR A 118 -11.91 -6.57 4.06
N TYR A 119 -11.25 -7.58 3.50
CA TYR A 119 -10.53 -7.50 2.24
C TYR A 119 -11.44 -7.96 1.10
N PHE A 120 -11.75 -7.07 0.17
CA PHE A 120 -12.58 -7.39 -0.99
C PHE A 120 -11.75 -7.44 -2.27
N ASP A 121 -11.88 -8.53 -3.02
CA ASP A 121 -11.24 -8.68 -4.33
C ASP A 121 -11.92 -7.80 -5.39
N ALA A 122 -11.38 -7.76 -6.60
CA ALA A 122 -11.94 -6.98 -7.71
C ALA A 122 -13.35 -7.43 -8.16
N GLN A 123 -13.85 -8.58 -7.69
CA GLN A 123 -15.21 -9.04 -7.94
C GLN A 123 -16.17 -8.68 -6.79
N GLY A 124 -15.69 -7.98 -5.75
CA GLY A 124 -16.46 -7.64 -4.56
C GLY A 124 -16.63 -8.80 -3.58
N ARG A 125 -15.86 -9.89 -3.71
CA ARG A 125 -15.94 -11.03 -2.80
C ARG A 125 -15.02 -10.80 -1.61
N ALA A 126 -15.51 -11.08 -0.41
CA ALA A 126 -14.69 -11.03 0.80
C ALA A 126 -13.67 -12.18 0.80
N ALA A 127 -12.39 -11.86 0.81
CA ALA A 127 -11.28 -12.81 0.84
C ALA A 127 -10.80 -13.12 2.26
N ALA A 128 -10.82 -12.12 3.14
CA ALA A 128 -10.41 -12.25 4.54
C ALA A 128 -11.07 -11.20 5.42
N THR A 129 -11.16 -11.50 6.71
CA THR A 129 -11.65 -10.59 7.75
C THR A 129 -10.73 -10.65 8.96
N VAL A 130 -10.28 -9.48 9.42
CA VAL A 130 -9.35 -9.33 10.55
C VAL A 130 -9.83 -8.23 11.50
N PRO A 131 -9.45 -8.25 12.78
CA PRO A 131 -9.68 -7.11 13.68
C PRO A 131 -9.03 -5.86 13.12
N ALA A 132 -9.73 -4.73 13.18
CA ALA A 132 -9.17 -3.41 12.97
C ALA A 132 -9.17 -2.65 14.29
N TYR A 133 -8.13 -1.86 14.54
CA TYR A 133 -7.99 -1.11 15.78
C TYR A 133 -7.90 0.37 15.45
N SER A 134 -8.73 1.18 16.10
CA SER A 134 -8.69 2.64 16.00
C SER A 134 -8.02 3.20 17.25
N ARG A 135 -6.95 3.97 17.05
CA ARG A 135 -6.15 4.58 18.13
C ARG A 135 -6.03 6.07 17.95
N HIS A 136 -5.89 6.77 19.07
CA HIS A 136 -5.35 8.12 19.05
C HIS A 136 -3.85 8.08 18.66
N PRO A 137 -3.31 9.07 17.95
CA PRO A 137 -1.88 9.18 17.62
C PRO A 137 -0.95 8.96 18.83
N ALA A 138 -1.32 9.50 19.99
CA ALA A 138 -0.56 9.32 21.22
C ALA A 138 -0.50 7.86 21.69
N GLU A 139 -1.57 7.07 21.50
CA GLU A 139 -1.63 5.67 21.90
C GLU A 139 -0.81 4.78 20.95
N ILE A 140 -0.84 5.08 19.65
CA ILE A 140 -0.06 4.32 18.67
C ILE A 140 1.44 4.63 18.79
N ASN A 141 1.83 5.81 19.25
CA ASN A 141 3.23 6.13 19.58
C ASN A 141 3.80 5.25 20.71
N GLU A 142 2.96 4.67 21.58
CA GLU A 142 3.43 3.68 22.57
C GLU A 142 3.82 2.35 21.91
N VAL A 143 3.22 2.04 20.75
CA VAL A 143 3.48 0.82 19.96
C VAL A 143 4.58 1.05 18.94
N PHE A 144 4.59 2.23 18.30
CA PHE A 144 5.56 2.68 17.30
C PHE A 144 6.14 4.05 17.68
N PRO A 145 7.14 4.10 18.59
CA PRO A 145 7.70 5.36 19.09
C PRO A 145 8.22 6.26 17.97
N GLY A 146 7.82 7.53 18.00
CA GLY A 146 8.29 8.57 17.06
C GLY A 146 7.55 8.62 15.73
N ALA A 147 6.66 7.67 15.42
CA ALA A 147 5.97 7.60 14.14
C ALA A 147 4.96 8.75 13.93
N TYR A 148 4.42 9.32 15.02
CA TYR A 148 3.35 10.32 14.98
C TYR A 148 3.64 11.57 15.82
N ASP A 149 4.92 11.84 16.13
CA ASP A 149 5.36 12.98 16.96
C ASP A 149 5.31 14.33 16.24
N ALA A 150 5.34 14.33 14.90
CA ALA A 150 5.22 15.55 14.09
C ALA A 150 3.75 15.95 13.90
N SER A 151 3.50 17.26 13.69
CA SER A 151 2.18 17.84 13.32
C SER A 151 1.40 16.90 12.40
N PRO A 152 0.09 16.68 12.60
CA PRO A 152 -0.65 15.65 11.89
C PRO A 152 -0.41 15.79 10.39
N PRO A 153 0.03 14.71 9.72
CA PRO A 153 0.38 14.79 8.32
C PRO A 153 -0.83 15.22 7.48
N ALA A 154 -0.57 15.75 6.27
CA ALA A 154 -1.63 16.05 5.33
C ALA A 154 -2.45 14.78 5.03
N LEU A 155 -3.78 14.87 5.11
CA LEU A 155 -4.69 13.76 4.86
C LEU A 155 -5.13 13.71 3.38
N PRO A 156 -5.36 12.52 2.79
CA PRO A 156 -5.10 11.18 3.33
C PRO A 156 -3.62 10.96 3.56
N ASN A 157 -3.25 10.26 4.63
CA ASN A 157 -1.92 9.71 4.71
C ASN A 157 -2.02 8.22 4.98
N ILE A 158 -1.32 7.40 4.20
CA ILE A 158 -1.03 6.03 4.62
C ILE A 158 0.47 5.99 4.84
N THR A 159 0.84 6.11 6.12
CA THR A 159 2.18 6.48 6.56
C THR A 159 3.16 5.32 6.49
N SER A 160 2.69 4.08 6.66
CA SER A 160 3.62 3.00 6.98
C SER A 160 3.02 1.59 6.87
N THR A 161 3.89 0.66 6.49
CA THR A 161 3.76 -0.76 6.85
C THR A 161 4.77 -1.05 7.96
N HIS A 162 4.29 -1.54 9.09
CA HIS A 162 5.13 -2.01 10.18
C HIS A 162 5.27 -3.52 10.08
N VAL A 163 6.49 -4.02 10.22
CA VAL A 163 6.79 -5.45 10.20
C VAL A 163 7.34 -5.83 11.57
N TRP A 164 6.63 -6.71 12.26
CA TRP A 164 7.07 -7.35 13.47
C TRP A 164 7.81 -8.67 13.16
N GLN A 165 8.41 -9.27 14.19
CA GLN A 165 9.04 -10.59 14.08
C GLN A 165 8.05 -11.63 13.53
N ASP A 166 8.58 -12.67 12.89
CA ASP A 166 7.81 -13.77 12.28
C ASP A 166 6.88 -13.38 11.11
N ASN A 167 7.24 -12.35 10.34
CA ASN A 167 6.47 -11.82 9.21
C ASN A 167 5.06 -11.33 9.58
N HIS A 168 4.82 -11.05 10.86
CA HIS A 168 3.65 -10.29 11.25
C HIS A 168 3.81 -8.86 10.75
N TRP A 169 2.77 -8.30 10.17
CA TRP A 169 2.79 -6.92 9.72
C TRP A 169 1.50 -6.22 10.13
N ALA A 170 1.58 -4.91 10.30
CA ALA A 170 0.44 -4.01 10.41
C ALA A 170 0.56 -2.95 9.32
N VAL A 171 -0.56 -2.61 8.70
CA VAL A 171 -0.63 -1.40 7.89
C VAL A 171 -1.31 -0.32 8.70
N ASP A 172 -0.60 0.78 8.89
CA ASP A 172 -1.11 1.93 9.61
C ASP A 172 -1.63 2.96 8.60
N CYS A 173 -2.93 3.22 8.65
CA CYS A 173 -3.57 4.29 7.90
C CYS A 173 -3.73 5.52 8.80
N ALA A 174 -3.17 6.65 8.39
CA ALA A 174 -3.34 7.94 9.04
C ALA A 174 -4.69 8.54 8.61
N GLY A 175 -5.54 8.73 9.61
CA GLY A 175 -6.98 8.68 9.44
C GLY A 175 -7.70 10.00 9.26
N TRP A 176 -9.02 9.88 9.33
CA TRP A 176 -10.01 10.91 9.11
C TRP A 176 -10.13 11.84 10.32
N GLN A 177 -11.01 12.82 10.26
CA GLN A 177 -11.18 13.82 11.32
C GLN A 177 -12.23 13.39 12.37
N PRO A 178 -11.91 13.39 13.69
CA PRO A 178 -10.63 13.78 14.31
C PRO A 178 -9.53 12.74 14.07
N TYR A 179 -8.28 13.20 13.89
CA TYR A 179 -7.16 12.34 13.48
C TYR A 179 -7.03 11.06 14.33
N ARG A 180 -7.30 9.91 13.69
CA ARG A 180 -7.15 8.55 14.25
C ARG A 180 -6.17 7.76 13.40
N VAL A 181 -5.55 6.74 13.98
CA VAL A 181 -4.79 5.74 13.23
C VAL A 181 -5.56 4.43 13.25
N ILE A 182 -5.74 3.83 12.06
CA ILE A 182 -6.24 2.47 11.95
C ILE A 182 -5.05 1.56 11.69
N TYR A 183 -4.92 0.50 12.50
CA TYR A 183 -4.00 -0.60 12.22
C TYR A 183 -4.72 -1.96 12.25
N TYR A 184 -4.23 -2.92 11.46
CA TYR A 184 -4.74 -4.29 11.34
C TYR A 184 -3.72 -5.23 10.71
#